data_AF-A0A9P7S6S7-F1
#
_entry.id   AF-A0A9P7S6S7-F1
#
_cell.length_a   1.000
_cell.length_b   1.000
_cell.length_c   1.000
_cell.angle_alpha   90.00
_cell.angle_beta   90.00
_cell.angle_gamma   90.00
#
_symmetry.space_group_name_H-M   'P 1'
#
loop_
_entity.id
_entity.type
_entity.pdbx_description
1 polymer ?
#
loop_
_entity_poly.entity_id
_entity_poly.type
_entity_poly.pdbx_seq_one_letter_code
_entity_poly.pdbx_strand_id
1 'polypeptide(L)'
;MDPPLPLLLSYFVFFSVYWLSLTQPKRSLSRQLSFLLQVCTAYPIFCSNLTTGNSVIDYTLGSFVFSFLLNAFAWSFLTDVPVPKRTSINPNTTESETRTYELSLEQAARLVISPRGIGWSHEPTLALPPRPNALVSRSHFILRQLGMALMNLLILDLVYACMWNVPCFHIGGPTIGDASYGLLGRCRNILLFAISAIASMTTAYHFISAFCLAIQISEPQNCPSFYGDFTKAYTLRGFWGRSWHQLLRPIIMPYIRFLAADIFHFPRGTKCYEVTMLYAGFLLTGVMHQVGDLMMHRNISAGGSIVFFPLQAFGITLESIVIGCLPKATPGWVRTAVGYVWVLSWFTWCAPIYVDPLLQGGLLDNGPRFSLTSGLLKGEWVPQPATYSTKIF
;
A
#
# COMPACT_ATOMS: atom_id res chain seq x y z
N MET A 1 9.10 19.33 -14.32
CA MET A 1 8.96 20.67 -13.71
C MET A 1 9.15 20.50 -12.23
N ASP A 2 9.92 21.36 -11.58
CA ASP A 2 10.08 21.28 -10.12
C ASP A 2 8.75 21.60 -9.44
N PRO A 3 8.42 20.92 -8.32
CA PRO A 3 7.19 21.22 -7.60
C PRO A 3 7.21 22.68 -7.12
N PRO A 4 6.07 23.39 -7.21
CA PRO A 4 6.02 24.79 -6.83
C PRO A 4 6.36 24.94 -5.33
N LEU A 5 7.14 25.96 -4.98
CA LEU A 5 7.57 26.21 -3.60
C LEU A 5 6.42 26.18 -2.56
N PRO A 6 5.22 26.72 -2.83
CA PRO A 6 4.07 26.59 -1.93
C PRO A 6 3.65 25.14 -1.61
N LEU A 7 3.79 24.22 -2.57
CA LEU A 7 3.48 22.81 -2.38
C LEU A 7 4.50 22.15 -1.45
N LEU A 8 5.80 22.39 -1.71
CA LEU A 8 6.88 21.88 -0.85
C LEU A 8 6.74 22.38 0.59
N LEU A 9 6.43 23.67 0.76
CA LEU A 9 6.20 24.26 2.08
C LEU A 9 5.00 23.61 2.78
N SER A 10 3.90 23.34 2.05
CA SER A 10 2.72 22.67 2.60
C SER A 10 3.06 21.28 3.14
N TYR A 11 3.82 20.48 2.37
CA TYR A 11 4.29 19.16 2.85
C TYR A 11 5.22 19.29 4.05
N PHE A 12 6.19 20.20 4.01
CA PHE A 12 7.13 20.40 5.11
C PHE A 12 6.42 20.75 6.41
N VAL A 13 5.48 21.70 6.36
CA VAL A 13 4.69 22.09 7.53
C VAL A 13 3.81 20.93 8.00
N PHE A 14 3.12 20.24 7.09
CA PHE A 14 2.28 19.08 7.42
C PHE A 14 3.06 18.01 8.21
N PHE A 15 4.21 17.56 7.69
CA PHE A 15 5.01 16.53 8.34
C PHE A 15 5.67 17.01 9.64
N SER A 16 6.05 18.29 9.72
CA SER A 16 6.59 18.88 10.96
C SER A 16 5.55 18.88 12.08
N VAL A 17 4.31 19.30 11.79
CA VAL A 17 3.21 19.27 12.77
C VAL A 17 2.87 17.83 13.13
N TYR A 18 2.87 16.91 12.15
CA TYR A 18 2.68 15.48 12.41
C TYR A 18 3.70 14.96 13.42
N TRP A 19 5.00 15.15 13.17
CA TRP A 19 6.05 14.68 14.09
C TRP A 19 5.94 15.28 15.48
N LEU A 20 5.73 16.60 15.59
CA LEU A 20 5.59 17.27 16.88
C LEU A 20 4.36 16.76 17.65
N SER A 21 3.27 16.39 16.95
CA SER A 21 2.08 15.84 17.60
C SER A 21 2.33 14.49 18.28
N LEU A 22 3.31 13.70 17.80
CA LEU A 22 3.66 12.39 18.35
C LEU A 22 4.42 12.48 19.67
N THR A 23 5.09 13.61 19.94
CA THR A 23 5.79 13.84 21.20
C THR A 23 4.87 14.40 22.27
N GLN A 24 3.63 14.77 21.93
CA GLN A 24 2.68 15.34 22.89
C GLN A 24 2.06 14.25 23.79
N PRO A 25 1.71 14.59 25.03
CA PRO A 25 1.09 13.66 25.95
C PRO A 25 -0.24 13.11 25.43
N LYS A 26 -0.54 11.88 25.84
CA LYS A 26 -1.72 11.13 25.42
C LYS A 26 -3.01 11.90 25.69
N ARG A 27 -3.89 11.93 24.68
CA ARG A 27 -5.22 12.58 24.70
C ARG A 27 -5.21 14.02 25.23
N SER A 28 -4.07 14.71 25.13
CA SER A 28 -3.96 16.11 25.51
C SER A 28 -4.68 17.00 24.51
N LEU A 29 -5.16 18.15 25.00
CA LEU A 29 -5.73 19.20 24.13
C LEU A 29 -4.70 19.64 23.08
N SER A 30 -3.42 19.74 23.44
CA SER A 30 -2.31 20.04 22.51
C SER A 30 -2.29 19.09 21.31
N ARG A 31 -2.45 17.78 21.55
CA ARG A 31 -2.46 16.78 20.47
C ARG A 31 -3.71 16.89 19.59
N GLN A 32 -4.87 17.15 20.18
CA GLN A 32 -6.12 17.36 19.42
C GLN A 32 -6.05 18.62 18.56
N LEU A 33 -5.51 19.72 19.10
CA LEU A 33 -5.24 20.95 18.35
C LEU A 33 -4.20 20.73 17.24
N SER A 34 -3.18 19.92 17.49
CA SER A 34 -2.19 19.54 16.48
C SER A 34 -2.82 18.78 15.32
N PHE A 35 -3.80 17.90 15.59
CA PHE A 35 -4.57 17.25 14.53
C PHE A 35 -5.37 18.27 13.70
N LEU A 36 -6.04 19.23 14.33
CA LEU A 36 -6.75 20.29 13.60
C LEU A 36 -5.80 21.09 12.71
N LEU A 37 -4.60 21.41 13.22
CA LEU A 37 -3.56 22.08 12.43
C LEU A 37 -3.08 21.20 11.25
N GLN A 38 -2.95 19.88 11.43
CA GLN A 38 -2.64 18.97 10.32
C GLN A 38 -3.73 18.96 9.25
N VAL A 39 -5.00 19.00 9.64
CA VAL A 39 -6.12 19.12 8.68
C VAL A 39 -6.03 20.44 7.91
N CYS A 40 -5.80 21.56 8.60
CA CYS A 40 -5.64 22.86 7.97
C CYS A 40 -4.46 22.91 6.98
N THR A 41 -3.35 22.24 7.30
CA THR A 41 -2.15 22.18 6.45
C THR A 41 -2.27 21.17 5.30
N ALA A 42 -3.12 20.15 5.45
CA ALA A 42 -3.46 19.22 4.38
C ALA A 42 -4.48 19.80 3.38
N TYR A 43 -5.34 20.73 3.81
CA TYR A 43 -6.31 21.40 2.93
C TYR A 43 -5.69 21.97 1.65
N PRO A 44 -4.62 22.80 1.68
CA PRO A 44 -4.00 23.28 0.45
C PRO A 44 -3.39 22.14 -0.38
N ILE A 45 -2.94 21.03 0.21
CA ILE A 45 -2.41 19.88 -0.55
C ILE A 45 -3.52 19.26 -1.40
N PHE A 46 -4.70 19.04 -0.82
CA PHE A 46 -5.81 18.36 -1.50
C PHE A 46 -6.70 19.26 -2.35
N CYS A 47 -6.91 20.50 -1.92
CA CYS A 47 -7.90 21.41 -2.52
C CYS A 47 -7.29 22.45 -3.44
N SER A 48 -5.96 22.58 -3.48
CA SER A 48 -5.32 23.44 -4.48
C SER A 48 -5.06 22.68 -5.79
N ASN A 49 -4.90 23.44 -6.87
CA ASN A 49 -4.41 22.93 -8.14
C ASN A 49 -2.87 22.75 -8.15
N LEU A 50 -2.21 22.73 -6.98
CA LEU A 50 -0.77 22.51 -6.90
C LEU A 50 -0.45 21.05 -7.21
N THR A 51 0.41 20.85 -8.20
CA THR A 51 0.87 19.55 -8.69
C THR A 51 2.39 19.48 -8.67
N THR A 52 2.93 18.28 -8.51
CA THR A 52 4.35 18.01 -8.75
C THR A 52 4.72 18.03 -10.24
N GLY A 53 3.73 18.15 -11.13
CA GLY A 53 3.89 18.00 -12.58
C GLY A 53 3.98 16.54 -13.03
N ASN A 54 3.85 15.58 -12.10
CA ASN A 54 3.74 14.15 -12.39
C ASN A 54 2.55 13.58 -11.58
N SER A 55 1.49 13.22 -12.29
CA SER A 55 0.24 12.71 -11.73
C SER A 55 0.40 11.41 -10.92
N VAL A 56 1.41 10.59 -11.24
CA VAL A 56 1.72 9.35 -10.49
C VAL A 56 2.34 9.67 -9.13
N ILE A 57 3.19 10.70 -9.08
CA ILE A 57 3.75 11.21 -7.82
C ILE A 57 2.62 11.85 -7.00
N ASP A 58 1.74 12.63 -7.63
CA ASP A 58 0.59 13.24 -6.96
C ASP A 58 -0.33 12.18 -6.35
N TYR A 59 -0.62 11.09 -7.06
CA TYR A 59 -1.38 9.94 -6.54
C TYR A 59 -0.75 9.35 -5.27
N THR A 60 0.55 9.11 -5.33
CA THR A 60 1.31 8.49 -4.24
C THR A 60 1.33 9.41 -3.02
N LEU A 61 1.61 10.69 -3.22
CA LEU A 61 1.63 11.69 -2.14
C LEU A 61 0.24 11.88 -1.53
N GLY A 62 -0.82 11.94 -2.35
CA GLY A 62 -2.20 12.03 -1.87
C GLY A 62 -2.58 10.88 -0.94
N SER A 63 -2.32 9.65 -1.40
CA SER A 63 -2.54 8.43 -0.61
C SER A 63 -1.73 8.45 0.68
N PHE A 64 -0.47 8.90 0.61
CA PHE A 64 0.44 8.93 1.76
C PHE A 64 0.02 9.98 2.79
N VAL A 65 -0.21 11.24 2.40
CA VAL A 65 -0.68 12.30 3.33
C VAL A 65 -1.98 11.90 4.00
N PHE A 66 -2.93 11.32 3.27
CA PHE A 66 -4.17 10.86 3.87
C PHE A 66 -3.94 9.74 4.90
N SER A 67 -3.01 8.81 4.64
CA SER A 67 -2.65 7.78 5.62
C SER A 67 -2.06 8.36 6.91
N PHE A 68 -1.31 9.46 6.83
CA PHE A 68 -0.79 10.17 8.00
C PHE A 68 -1.91 10.89 8.77
N LEU A 69 -2.85 11.52 8.07
CA LEU A 69 -4.04 12.08 8.71
C LEU A 69 -4.85 11.02 9.46
N LEU A 70 -4.97 9.81 8.89
CA LEU A 70 -5.63 8.70 9.56
C LEU A 70 -4.86 8.28 10.83
N ASN A 71 -3.53 8.12 10.77
CA ASN A 71 -2.75 7.82 11.98
C ASN A 71 -2.89 8.92 13.04
N ALA A 72 -2.81 10.19 12.63
CA ALA A 72 -2.94 11.32 13.54
C ALA A 72 -4.30 11.36 14.22
N PHE A 73 -5.39 11.14 13.48
CA PHE A 73 -6.72 11.05 14.04
C PHE A 73 -6.85 9.84 14.98
N ALA A 74 -6.47 8.65 14.52
CA ALA A 74 -6.58 7.43 15.30
C ALA A 74 -5.81 7.53 16.60
N TRP A 75 -4.59 8.07 16.58
CA TRP A 75 -3.80 8.23 17.79
C TRP A 75 -4.25 9.40 18.64
N SER A 76 -4.93 10.40 18.08
CA SER A 76 -5.49 11.52 18.85
C SER A 76 -6.76 11.14 19.60
N PHE A 77 -7.67 10.38 18.95
CA PHE A 77 -9.05 10.20 19.41
C PHE A 77 -9.44 8.73 19.66
N LEU A 78 -8.97 7.77 18.85
CA LEU A 78 -9.47 6.39 18.90
C LEU A 78 -8.63 5.47 19.79
N THR A 79 -7.32 5.58 19.68
CA THR A 79 -6.35 4.64 20.25
C THR A 79 -5.14 5.37 20.82
N ASP A 80 -4.41 4.69 21.68
CA ASP A 80 -3.15 5.21 22.18
C ASP A 80 -2.06 5.21 21.11
N VAL A 81 -1.15 6.18 21.21
CA VAL A 81 0.07 6.22 20.39
C VAL A 81 0.85 4.92 20.64
N PRO A 82 1.32 4.23 19.59
CA PRO A 82 2.12 3.04 19.74
C PRO A 82 3.38 3.27 20.56
N VAL A 83 3.71 2.30 21.41
CA VAL A 83 4.93 2.31 22.22
C VAL A 83 5.93 1.26 21.71
N PRO A 84 7.25 1.48 21.84
CA PRO A 84 8.24 0.47 21.49
C PRO A 84 8.08 -0.80 22.33
N LYS A 85 8.21 -1.99 21.72
CA LYS A 85 8.12 -3.28 22.45
C LYS A 85 9.32 -3.54 23.37
N ARG A 86 10.50 -2.98 23.10
CA ARG A 86 11.68 -3.17 23.97
C ARG A 86 11.49 -2.60 25.39
N THR A 87 10.61 -1.62 25.56
CA THR A 87 10.24 -1.05 26.87
C THR A 87 9.20 -1.85 27.63
N SER A 88 8.60 -2.92 27.07
CA SER A 88 7.59 -3.75 27.75
C SER A 88 8.14 -5.07 28.32
N ILE A 89 9.47 -5.24 28.38
CA ILE A 89 10.13 -6.45 28.90
C ILE A 89 10.94 -6.07 30.14
N ASN A 90 10.25 -5.67 31.21
CA ASN A 90 10.79 -5.82 32.54
C ASN A 90 9.71 -6.50 33.40
N PRO A 91 9.73 -7.84 33.50
CA PRO A 91 8.69 -8.58 34.23
C PRO A 91 8.69 -8.30 35.74
N ASN A 92 9.73 -7.62 36.26
CA ASN A 92 9.85 -7.25 37.68
C ASN A 92 9.37 -5.84 38.01
N THR A 93 8.96 -5.03 37.02
CA THR A 93 8.30 -3.75 37.31
C THR A 93 6.79 -3.98 37.32
N THR A 94 6.24 -4.29 38.50
CA THR A 94 4.82 -4.12 38.86
C THR A 94 4.40 -2.64 38.93
N GLU A 95 5.02 -1.78 38.12
CA GLU A 95 4.55 -0.42 37.89
C GLU A 95 3.60 -0.47 36.69
N SER A 96 2.36 -0.83 36.99
CA SER A 96 1.18 -0.31 36.29
C SER A 96 1.09 1.21 36.56
N GLU A 97 2.16 1.95 36.25
CA GLU A 97 2.11 3.40 36.23
C GLU A 97 1.57 3.80 34.88
N THR A 98 0.42 4.46 34.93
CA THR A 98 -0.09 5.45 33.98
C THR A 98 0.94 6.53 33.69
N ARG A 99 2.13 6.18 33.18
CA ARG A 99 3.04 7.14 32.60
C ARG A 99 2.40 7.60 31.31
N THR A 100 2.14 8.90 31.25
CA THR A 100 1.87 9.65 30.04
C THR A 100 3.07 9.46 29.13
N TYR A 101 3.08 8.37 28.36
CA TYR A 101 4.22 8.00 27.56
C TYR A 101 4.32 8.97 26.38
N GLU A 102 5.22 9.93 26.53
CA GLU A 102 5.63 10.84 25.48
C GLU A 102 6.76 10.17 24.68
N LEU A 103 6.62 10.15 23.35
CA LEU A 103 7.69 9.68 22.50
C LEU A 103 8.79 10.75 22.45
N SER A 104 10.04 10.34 22.59
CA SER A 104 11.16 11.21 22.20
C SER A 104 11.08 11.51 20.70
N LEU A 105 11.74 12.58 20.23
CA LEU A 105 11.82 12.90 18.79
C LEU A 105 12.41 11.73 17.99
N GLU A 106 13.41 11.02 18.53
CA GLU A 106 13.99 9.85 17.91
C GLU A 106 12.97 8.71 17.78
N GLN A 107 12.19 8.44 18.83
CA GLN A 107 11.15 7.42 18.81
C GLN A 107 10.03 7.78 17.84
N ALA A 108 9.60 9.05 17.82
CA ALA A 108 8.62 9.55 16.85
C ALA A 108 9.11 9.35 15.41
N ALA A 109 10.37 9.71 15.11
CA ALA A 109 10.98 9.48 13.81
C ALA A 109 11.00 7.99 13.43
N ARG A 110 11.38 7.11 14.37
CA ARG A 110 11.37 5.65 14.18
C ARG A 110 9.99 5.05 13.95
N LEU A 111 8.95 5.63 14.57
CA LEU A 111 7.56 5.21 14.35
C LEU A 111 7.12 5.55 12.92
N VAL A 112 7.44 6.76 12.45
CA VAL A 112 7.07 7.23 11.10
C VAL A 112 7.68 6.37 9.99
N ILE A 113 8.94 5.96 10.13
CA ILE A 113 9.61 5.09 9.16
C ILE A 113 9.25 3.59 9.31
N SER A 114 8.35 3.25 10.23
CA SER A 114 7.86 1.88 10.45
C SER A 114 6.36 1.78 10.15
N PRO A 115 5.95 1.92 8.87
CA PRO A 115 4.52 1.93 8.49
C PRO A 115 3.81 0.61 8.81
N ARG A 116 4.55 -0.51 8.95
CA ARG A 116 4.02 -1.81 9.38
C ARG A 116 4.02 -2.00 10.90
N GLY A 117 4.48 -1.01 11.66
CA GLY A 117 4.56 -1.04 13.12
C GLY A 117 5.55 -2.07 13.67
N ILE A 118 6.58 -2.47 12.91
CA ILE A 118 7.54 -3.51 13.33
C ILE A 118 8.32 -3.03 14.56
N GLY A 119 8.25 -3.80 15.65
CA GLY A 119 8.88 -3.42 16.93
C GLY A 119 8.02 -2.51 17.82
N TRP A 120 6.77 -2.22 17.43
CA TRP A 120 5.84 -1.37 18.17
C TRP A 120 4.64 -2.15 18.70
N SER A 121 3.94 -1.63 19.70
CA SER A 121 2.81 -2.30 20.38
C SER A 121 1.69 -2.77 19.44
N HIS A 122 1.47 -2.03 18.34
CA HIS A 122 0.47 -2.31 17.32
C HIS A 122 0.95 -3.20 16.15
N GLU A 123 2.15 -3.79 16.25
CA GLU A 123 2.69 -4.67 15.21
C GLU A 123 1.74 -5.84 14.90
N PRO A 124 1.33 -6.05 13.63
CA PRO A 124 0.44 -7.14 13.24
C PRO A 124 1.20 -8.46 13.08
N THR A 125 1.75 -8.99 14.17
CA THR A 125 2.67 -10.14 14.20
C THR A 125 2.15 -11.37 13.44
N LEU A 126 0.85 -11.65 13.52
CA LEU A 126 0.24 -12.79 12.84
C LEU A 126 0.15 -12.61 11.31
N ALA A 127 0.15 -11.39 10.80
CA ALA A 127 -0.02 -11.10 9.38
C ALA A 127 1.31 -10.85 8.65
N LEU A 128 2.39 -10.56 9.39
CA LEU A 128 3.69 -10.26 8.81
C LEU A 128 4.49 -11.53 8.47
N PRO A 129 5.38 -11.45 7.46
CA PRO A 129 6.33 -12.53 7.18
C PRO A 129 7.28 -12.75 8.37
N PRO A 130 7.91 -13.95 8.45
CA PRO A 130 8.93 -14.22 9.45
C PRO A 130 10.05 -13.18 9.43
N ARG A 131 10.56 -12.85 10.62
CA ARG A 131 11.70 -11.93 10.74
C ARG A 131 12.97 -12.60 10.20
N PRO A 132 13.88 -11.83 9.57
CA PRO A 132 15.20 -12.32 9.23
C PRO A 132 15.96 -12.76 10.48
N ASN A 133 16.88 -13.72 10.30
CA ASN A 133 17.73 -14.21 11.38
C ASN A 133 18.59 -13.05 11.94
N ALA A 134 18.54 -12.85 13.25
CA ALA A 134 19.27 -11.79 13.96
C ALA A 134 20.81 -11.95 13.90
N LEU A 135 21.30 -13.13 13.55
CA LEU A 135 22.73 -13.43 13.43
C LEU A 135 23.34 -12.96 12.10
N VAL A 136 22.52 -12.50 11.15
CA VAL A 136 23.01 -12.04 9.84
C VAL A 136 23.74 -10.71 10.01
N SER A 137 24.98 -10.63 9.50
CA SER A 137 25.75 -9.38 9.55
C SER A 137 25.05 -8.28 8.73
N ARG A 138 25.14 -7.04 9.23
CA ARG A 138 24.49 -5.88 8.61
C ARG A 138 24.95 -5.65 7.18
N SER A 139 26.26 -5.73 6.92
CA SER A 139 26.84 -5.55 5.59
C SER A 139 26.34 -6.61 4.60
N HIS A 140 26.30 -7.88 5.00
CA HIS A 140 25.75 -8.95 4.18
C HIS A 140 24.27 -8.70 3.88
N PHE A 141 23.49 -8.28 4.89
CA PHE A 141 22.08 -7.97 4.68
C PHE A 141 21.89 -6.78 3.74
N ILE A 142 22.68 -5.71 3.85
CA ILE A 142 22.64 -4.55 2.93
C ILE A 142 22.93 -5.01 1.50
N LEU A 143 24.00 -5.78 1.28
CA LEU A 143 24.34 -6.31 -0.04
C LEU A 143 23.21 -7.19 -0.61
N ARG A 144 22.59 -8.00 0.24
CA ARG A 144 21.40 -8.78 -0.14
C ARG A 144 20.23 -7.88 -0.55
N GLN A 145 19.94 -6.81 0.21
CA GLN A 145 18.87 -5.87 -0.14
C GLN A 145 19.14 -5.19 -1.48
N LEU A 146 20.37 -4.74 -1.73
CA LEU A 146 20.77 -4.12 -3.00
C LEU A 146 20.70 -5.11 -4.17
N GLY A 147 21.14 -6.35 -3.98
CA GLY A 147 21.02 -7.42 -4.98
C GLY A 147 19.56 -7.72 -5.33
N MET A 148 18.68 -7.78 -4.32
CA MET A 148 17.24 -7.94 -4.54
C MET A 148 16.62 -6.72 -5.25
N ALA A 149 17.03 -5.50 -4.92
CA ALA A 149 16.60 -4.29 -5.62
C ALA A 149 17.00 -4.34 -7.10
N LEU A 150 18.24 -4.73 -7.40
CA LEU A 150 18.72 -4.87 -8.77
C LEU A 150 17.93 -5.94 -9.54
N MET A 151 17.68 -7.10 -8.94
CA MET A 151 16.86 -8.15 -9.56
C MET A 151 15.45 -7.65 -9.88
N ASN A 152 14.80 -6.94 -8.95
CA ASN A 152 13.46 -6.39 -9.19
C ASN A 152 13.46 -5.27 -10.24
N LEU A 153 14.52 -4.46 -10.34
CA LEU A 153 14.69 -3.50 -11.43
C LEU A 153 14.79 -4.17 -12.80
N LEU A 154 15.52 -5.28 -12.91
CA LEU A 154 15.61 -6.05 -14.16
C LEU A 154 14.25 -6.68 -14.54
N ILE A 155 13.51 -7.19 -13.55
CA ILE A 155 12.14 -7.69 -13.76
C ILE A 155 11.23 -6.54 -14.24
N LEU A 156 11.32 -5.37 -13.59
CA LEU A 156 10.51 -4.21 -13.93
C LEU A 156 10.80 -3.71 -15.35
N ASP A 157 12.09 -3.63 -15.72
CA ASP A 157 12.53 -3.26 -17.07
C ASP A 157 11.99 -4.23 -18.14
N LEU A 158 12.09 -5.54 -17.91
CA LEU A 158 11.52 -6.55 -18.80
C LEU A 158 9.99 -6.39 -18.96
N VAL A 159 9.27 -6.23 -17.85
CA VAL A 159 7.82 -6.09 -17.85
C VAL A 159 7.39 -4.78 -18.53
N TYR A 160 8.10 -3.68 -18.29
CA TYR A 160 7.83 -2.41 -18.97
C TYR A 160 8.11 -2.50 -20.47
N ALA A 161 9.17 -3.18 -20.90
CA ALA A 161 9.41 -3.45 -22.31
C ALA A 161 8.24 -4.22 -22.96
N CYS A 162 7.62 -5.16 -22.24
CA CYS A 162 6.39 -5.81 -22.70
C CYS A 162 5.18 -4.86 -22.73
N MET A 163 4.97 -4.08 -21.68
CA MET A 163 3.83 -3.16 -21.57
C MET A 163 3.86 -2.05 -22.62
N TRP A 164 5.04 -1.54 -22.97
CA TRP A 164 5.23 -0.43 -23.91
C TRP A 164 4.76 -0.69 -25.34
N ASN A 165 4.54 -1.96 -25.69
CA ASN A 165 4.07 -2.35 -27.02
C ASN A 165 2.58 -2.71 -27.03
N VAL A 166 1.86 -2.49 -25.92
CA VAL A 166 0.45 -2.87 -25.78
C VAL A 166 -0.39 -1.61 -25.53
N PRO A 167 -1.33 -1.26 -26.44
CA PRO A 167 -2.03 0.02 -26.40
C PRO A 167 -2.73 0.34 -25.07
N CYS A 168 -3.26 -0.66 -24.36
CA CYS A 168 -4.00 -0.41 -23.13
C CYS A 168 -3.20 0.21 -21.99
N PHE A 169 -1.86 0.12 -22.02
CA PHE A 169 -1.02 0.69 -20.95
C PHE A 169 -0.67 2.17 -21.14
N HIS A 170 -1.10 2.78 -22.24
CA HIS A 170 -0.82 4.17 -22.56
C HIS A 170 -2.04 5.05 -22.35
N ILE A 171 -1.81 6.34 -22.07
CA ILE A 171 -2.85 7.36 -22.01
C ILE A 171 -3.62 7.37 -23.34
N GLY A 172 -4.96 7.41 -23.26
CA GLY A 172 -5.85 7.34 -24.42
C GLY A 172 -5.99 5.95 -25.04
N GLY A 173 -5.28 4.94 -24.52
CA GLY A 173 -5.43 3.54 -24.92
C GLY A 173 -6.78 2.94 -24.51
N PRO A 174 -7.19 1.80 -25.11
CA PRO A 174 -8.39 1.08 -24.69
C PRO A 174 -8.22 0.52 -23.27
N THR A 175 -9.34 0.18 -22.63
CA THR A 175 -9.32 -0.47 -21.31
C THR A 175 -8.43 -1.72 -21.29
N ILE A 176 -7.71 -1.95 -20.20
CA ILE A 176 -6.92 -3.18 -19.98
C ILE A 176 -7.80 -4.44 -20.01
N GLY A 177 -9.11 -4.27 -19.77
CA GLY A 177 -10.13 -5.29 -19.83
C GLY A 177 -10.85 -5.41 -21.18
N ASP A 178 -10.37 -4.76 -22.24
CA ASP A 178 -11.05 -4.72 -23.55
C ASP A 178 -11.26 -6.14 -24.12
N ALA A 179 -12.44 -6.38 -24.68
CA ALA A 179 -12.81 -7.69 -25.22
C ALA A 179 -11.95 -8.09 -26.43
N SER A 180 -11.40 -7.12 -27.18
CA SER A 180 -10.52 -7.36 -28.33
C SER A 180 -9.22 -8.10 -27.96
N TYR A 181 -8.77 -8.02 -26.70
CA TYR A 181 -7.61 -8.78 -26.23
C TYR A 181 -7.92 -10.27 -25.97
N GLY A 182 -9.20 -10.65 -25.95
CA GLY A 182 -9.63 -11.98 -25.51
C GLY A 182 -9.30 -12.25 -24.04
N LEU A 183 -9.73 -13.41 -23.53
CA LEU A 183 -9.51 -13.76 -22.11
C LEU A 183 -8.02 -13.85 -21.77
N LEU A 184 -7.22 -14.52 -22.62
CA LEU A 184 -5.79 -14.70 -22.36
C LEU A 184 -5.02 -13.38 -22.39
N GLY A 185 -5.35 -12.48 -23.32
CA GLY A 185 -4.73 -11.15 -23.39
C GLY A 185 -5.07 -10.30 -22.17
N ARG A 186 -6.33 -10.33 -21.70
CA ARG A 186 -6.73 -9.65 -20.45
C ARG A 186 -5.99 -10.20 -19.23
N CYS A 187 -5.93 -11.53 -19.08
CA CYS A 187 -5.17 -12.17 -18.01
C CYS A 187 -3.69 -11.76 -18.05
N ARG A 188 -3.06 -11.79 -19.23
CA ARG A 188 -1.67 -11.35 -19.43
C ARG A 188 -1.49 -9.89 -19.02
N ASN A 189 -2.38 -8.99 -19.45
CA ASN A 189 -2.25 -7.57 -19.15
C ASN A 189 -2.37 -7.29 -17.64
N ILE A 190 -3.31 -7.95 -16.94
CA ILE A 190 -3.44 -7.86 -15.48
C ILE A 190 -2.21 -8.43 -14.77
N LEU A 191 -1.64 -9.53 -15.26
CA LEU A 191 -0.41 -10.10 -14.70
C LEU A 191 0.79 -9.16 -14.89
N LEU A 192 0.95 -8.54 -16.05
CA LEU A 192 2.01 -7.56 -16.30
C LEU A 192 1.90 -6.37 -15.33
N PHE A 193 0.69 -5.82 -15.14
CA PHE A 193 0.45 -4.78 -14.16
C PHE A 193 0.76 -5.24 -12.72
N ALA A 194 0.31 -6.45 -12.34
CA ALA A 194 0.54 -6.96 -11.00
C ALA A 194 2.04 -7.17 -10.71
N ILE A 195 2.79 -7.71 -11.67
CA ILE A 195 4.24 -7.92 -11.55
C ILE A 195 4.97 -6.57 -11.47
N SER A 196 4.58 -5.57 -12.28
CA SER A 196 5.22 -4.26 -12.22
C SER A 196 4.94 -3.53 -10.90
N ALA A 197 3.72 -3.62 -10.38
CA ALA A 197 3.37 -3.09 -9.05
C ALA A 197 4.19 -3.77 -7.94
N ILE A 198 4.32 -5.10 -7.97
CA ILE A 198 5.13 -5.86 -7.01
C ILE A 198 6.61 -5.48 -7.11
N ALA A 199 7.17 -5.48 -8.32
CA ALA A 199 8.59 -5.19 -8.55
C ALA A 199 8.94 -3.74 -8.17
N SER A 200 8.09 -2.76 -8.51
CA SER A 200 8.32 -1.35 -8.14
C SER A 200 8.28 -1.12 -6.63
N MET A 201 7.26 -1.64 -5.93
CA MET A 201 7.14 -1.49 -4.48
C MET A 201 8.26 -2.22 -3.71
N THR A 202 8.61 -3.44 -4.13
CA THR A 202 9.74 -4.17 -3.53
C THR A 202 11.07 -3.48 -3.77
N THR A 203 11.31 -2.92 -4.95
CA THR A 203 12.52 -2.15 -5.26
C THR A 203 12.66 -0.97 -4.31
N ALA A 204 11.60 -0.15 -4.17
CA ALA A 204 11.59 0.97 -3.23
C ALA A 204 11.85 0.51 -1.79
N TYR A 205 11.18 -0.57 -1.36
CA TYR A 205 11.39 -1.15 -0.04
C TYR A 205 12.85 -1.59 0.20
N HIS A 206 13.46 -2.28 -0.76
CA HIS A 206 14.84 -2.76 -0.65
C HIS A 206 15.84 -1.61 -0.58
N PHE A 207 15.66 -0.55 -1.39
CA PHE A 207 16.50 0.65 -1.31
C PHE A 207 16.35 1.37 0.04
N ILE A 208 15.12 1.62 0.48
CA ILE A 208 14.84 2.28 1.77
C ILE A 208 15.42 1.43 2.91
N SER A 209 15.24 0.11 2.89
CA SER A 209 15.78 -0.79 3.90
C SER A 209 17.31 -0.76 3.92
N ALA A 210 17.97 -0.82 2.77
CA ALA A 210 19.43 -0.76 2.67
C ALA A 210 19.97 0.57 3.21
N PHE A 211 19.32 1.68 2.85
CA PHE A 211 19.67 3.01 3.34
C PHE A 211 19.53 3.10 4.86
N CYS A 212 18.36 2.71 5.41
CA CYS A 212 18.11 2.71 6.86
C CYS A 212 19.12 1.86 7.64
N LEU A 213 19.56 0.74 7.09
CA LEU A 213 20.60 -0.10 7.70
C LEU A 213 21.98 0.55 7.62
N ALA A 214 22.33 1.17 6.48
CA ALA A 214 23.63 1.83 6.30
C ALA A 214 23.83 2.98 7.30
N ILE A 215 22.78 3.78 7.55
CA ILE A 215 22.81 4.87 8.54
C ILE A 215 22.43 4.43 9.96
N GLN A 216 22.30 3.12 10.22
CA GLN A 216 22.08 2.53 11.53
C GLN A 216 20.78 2.94 12.27
N ILE A 217 19.73 3.30 11.53
CA ILE A 217 18.40 3.59 12.12
C ILE A 217 17.49 2.37 12.21
N SER A 218 17.87 1.26 11.55
CA SER A 218 17.19 -0.03 11.63
C SER A 218 18.19 -1.19 11.75
N GLU A 219 17.69 -2.38 12.07
CA GLU A 219 18.45 -3.62 12.16
C GLU A 219 17.87 -4.68 11.22
N PRO A 220 18.66 -5.66 10.75
CA PRO A 220 18.20 -6.70 9.83
C PRO A 220 16.89 -7.39 10.25
N GLN A 221 16.74 -7.74 11.54
CA GLN A 221 15.52 -8.38 12.06
C GLN A 221 14.26 -7.51 11.99
N ASN A 222 14.40 -6.20 11.81
CA ASN A 222 13.29 -5.25 11.66
C ASN A 222 12.89 -5.06 10.18
N CYS A 223 13.53 -5.79 9.26
CA CYS A 223 13.29 -5.72 7.83
C CYS A 223 12.78 -7.06 7.26
N PRO A 224 11.63 -7.58 7.74
CA PRO A 224 11.00 -8.76 7.14
C PRO A 224 10.57 -8.45 5.71
N SER A 225 10.47 -9.50 4.89
CA SER A 225 10.05 -9.41 3.49
C SER A 225 8.84 -8.49 3.31
N PHE A 226 8.83 -7.72 2.22
CA PHE A 226 7.77 -6.74 1.98
C PHE A 226 6.41 -7.42 1.76
N TYR A 227 6.40 -8.43 0.90
CA TYR A 227 5.26 -9.34 0.68
C TYR A 227 5.42 -10.60 1.52
N GLY A 228 4.29 -11.25 1.79
CA GLY A 228 4.25 -12.59 2.35
C GLY A 228 4.28 -13.68 1.29
N ASP A 229 3.81 -14.86 1.68
CA ASP A 229 3.88 -16.06 0.84
C ASP A 229 2.76 -16.09 -0.21
N PHE A 230 3.11 -15.96 -1.49
CA PHE A 230 2.16 -16.05 -2.60
C PHE A 230 1.65 -17.49 -2.84
N THR A 231 2.23 -18.52 -2.21
CA THR A 231 1.62 -19.87 -2.18
C THR A 231 0.30 -19.88 -1.40
N LYS A 232 0.01 -18.83 -0.63
CA LYS A 232 -1.27 -18.63 0.09
C LYS A 232 -2.25 -17.75 -0.68
N ALA A 233 -1.90 -17.27 -1.87
CA ALA A 233 -2.72 -16.39 -2.70
C ALA A 233 -3.74 -17.12 -3.58
N TYR A 234 -4.04 -18.41 -3.33
CA TYR A 234 -5.11 -19.14 -4.01
C TYR A 234 -6.52 -18.79 -3.47
N THR A 235 -6.61 -17.78 -2.60
CA THR A 235 -7.86 -17.18 -2.14
C THR A 235 -7.68 -15.67 -2.07
N LEU A 236 -8.70 -14.87 -2.33
CA LEU A 236 -8.71 -13.41 -2.15
C LEU A 236 -8.41 -13.05 -0.69
N ARG A 237 -8.97 -13.81 0.26
CA ARG A 237 -8.66 -13.61 1.69
C ARG A 237 -7.18 -13.87 1.99
N GLY A 238 -6.60 -14.91 1.39
CA GLY A 238 -5.18 -15.24 1.50
C GLY A 238 -4.29 -14.20 0.82
N PHE A 239 -4.64 -13.78 -0.39
CA PHE A 239 -3.93 -12.74 -1.14
C PHE A 239 -3.83 -11.46 -0.32
N TRP A 240 -4.96 -10.87 0.09
CA TRP A 240 -4.96 -9.60 0.85
C TRP A 240 -4.49 -9.75 2.29
N GLY A 241 -4.77 -10.90 2.93
CA GLY A 241 -4.51 -11.10 4.35
C GLY A 241 -3.15 -11.69 4.70
N ARG A 242 -2.48 -12.37 3.76
CA ARG A 242 -1.23 -13.12 3.98
C ARG A 242 -0.13 -12.83 2.97
N SER A 243 -0.48 -12.55 1.72
CA SER A 243 0.53 -12.37 0.65
C SER A 243 0.84 -10.90 0.38
N TRP A 244 -0.17 -10.02 0.38
CA TRP A 244 -0.02 -8.59 0.12
C TRP A 244 0.71 -7.86 1.27
N HIS A 245 1.22 -6.66 1.02
CA HIS A 245 2.27 -5.99 1.82
C HIS A 245 1.92 -5.62 3.29
N GLN A 246 0.66 -5.72 3.71
CA GLN A 246 0.16 -5.37 5.06
C GLN A 246 0.41 -3.93 5.56
N LEU A 247 1.05 -3.03 4.79
CA LEU A 247 1.26 -1.61 5.12
C LEU A 247 0.03 -0.89 5.72
N LEU A 248 -1.17 -1.15 5.19
CA LEU A 248 -2.38 -0.43 5.59
C LEU A 248 -3.03 -0.99 6.83
N ARG A 249 -2.66 -2.20 7.25
CA ARG A 249 -3.30 -2.88 8.37
C ARG A 249 -3.17 -2.07 9.67
N PRO A 250 -1.97 -1.60 10.10
CA PRO A 250 -1.87 -0.81 11.32
C PRO A 250 -2.67 0.49 11.29
N ILE A 251 -2.77 1.13 10.12
CA ILE A 251 -3.49 2.40 9.91
C ILE A 251 -5.01 2.19 10.01
N ILE A 252 -5.53 1.12 9.41
CA ILE A 252 -6.98 0.87 9.28
C ILE A 252 -7.57 0.20 10.53
N MET A 253 -6.80 -0.65 11.21
CA MET A 253 -7.30 -1.48 12.32
C MET A 253 -7.99 -0.68 13.46
N PRO A 254 -7.50 0.49 13.90
CA PRO A 254 -8.20 1.32 14.90
C PRO A 254 -9.64 1.65 14.51
N TYR A 255 -9.85 2.08 13.27
CA TYR A 255 -11.16 2.51 12.76
C TYR A 255 -12.16 1.39 12.69
N ILE A 256 -11.76 0.26 12.11
CA ILE A 256 -12.68 -0.86 11.90
C ILE A 256 -13.03 -1.55 13.23
N ARG A 257 -12.09 -1.55 14.20
CA ARG A 257 -12.35 -2.03 15.56
C ARG A 257 -13.33 -1.10 16.28
N PHE A 258 -13.11 0.21 16.17
CA PHE A 258 -14.01 1.21 16.74
C PHE A 258 -15.43 1.06 16.18
N LEU A 259 -15.55 0.96 14.86
CA LEU A 259 -16.85 0.76 14.21
C LEU A 259 -17.53 -0.53 14.68
N ALA A 260 -16.81 -1.66 14.70
CA ALA A 260 -17.42 -2.96 15.02
C ALA A 260 -17.73 -3.12 16.53
N ALA A 261 -16.83 -2.68 17.42
CA ALA A 261 -16.95 -2.91 18.86
C ALA A 261 -17.64 -1.76 19.61
N ASP A 262 -17.35 -0.51 19.23
CA ASP A 262 -17.78 0.66 20.00
C ASP A 262 -19.01 1.35 19.40
N ILE A 263 -19.21 1.28 18.08
CA ILE A 263 -20.42 1.82 17.42
C ILE A 263 -21.51 0.76 17.29
N PHE A 264 -21.19 -0.42 16.75
CA PHE A 264 -22.18 -1.48 16.55
C PHE A 264 -22.29 -2.47 17.72
N HIS A 265 -21.37 -2.42 18.68
CA HIS A 265 -21.35 -3.31 19.84
C HIS A 265 -21.36 -4.81 19.49
N PHE A 266 -20.78 -5.19 18.33
CA PHE A 266 -20.69 -6.60 17.97
C PHE A 266 -19.62 -7.30 18.81
N PRO A 267 -19.95 -8.42 19.48
CA PRO A 267 -18.97 -9.18 20.23
C PRO A 267 -17.87 -9.73 19.31
N ARG A 268 -16.62 -9.67 19.76
CA ARG A 268 -15.47 -10.23 19.01
C ARG A 268 -15.68 -11.72 18.78
N GLY A 269 -15.34 -12.18 17.57
CA GLY A 269 -15.54 -13.58 17.16
C GLY A 269 -16.92 -13.89 16.59
N THR A 270 -17.87 -12.95 16.65
CA THR A 270 -19.16 -13.09 15.94
C THR A 270 -19.00 -12.83 14.44
N LYS A 271 -19.93 -13.40 13.65
CA LYS A 271 -19.92 -13.18 12.20
C LYS A 271 -20.14 -11.72 11.83
N CYS A 272 -21.01 -11.00 12.54
CA CYS A 272 -21.24 -9.57 12.34
C CYS A 272 -19.93 -8.79 12.54
N TYR A 273 -19.20 -9.06 13.63
CA TYR A 273 -17.90 -8.43 13.87
C TYR A 273 -16.92 -8.69 12.71
N GLU A 274 -16.77 -9.94 12.28
CA GLU A 274 -15.87 -10.30 11.18
C GLU A 274 -16.23 -9.65 9.85
N VAL A 275 -17.53 -9.62 9.51
CA VAL A 275 -18.04 -9.01 8.27
C VAL A 275 -17.85 -7.49 8.30
N THR A 276 -18.17 -6.82 9.41
CA THR A 276 -17.92 -5.38 9.57
C THR A 276 -16.44 -5.06 9.40
N MET A 277 -15.56 -5.81 10.07
CA MET A 277 -14.10 -5.62 9.96
C MET A 277 -13.62 -5.77 8.51
N LEU A 278 -14.15 -6.75 7.77
CA LEU A 278 -13.80 -7.00 6.37
C LEU A 278 -14.24 -5.86 5.45
N TYR A 279 -15.54 -5.54 5.45
CA TYR A 279 -16.10 -4.54 4.53
C TYR A 279 -15.63 -3.12 4.87
N ALA A 280 -15.61 -2.74 6.15
CA ALA A 280 -15.11 -1.44 6.55
C ALA A 280 -13.60 -1.29 6.27
N GLY A 281 -12.83 -2.38 6.40
CA GLY A 281 -11.39 -2.36 6.10
C GLY A 281 -11.12 -2.07 4.63
N PHE A 282 -11.84 -2.73 3.73
CA PHE A 282 -11.74 -2.48 2.30
C PHE A 282 -12.33 -1.13 1.88
N LEU A 283 -13.42 -0.68 2.51
CA LEU A 283 -13.96 0.66 2.27
C LEU A 283 -12.96 1.76 2.65
N LEU A 284 -12.34 1.68 3.83
CA LEU A 284 -11.34 2.66 4.25
C LEU A 284 -10.08 2.61 3.37
N THR A 285 -9.71 1.42 2.89
CA THR A 285 -8.66 1.27 1.86
C THR A 285 -9.04 1.99 0.57
N GLY A 286 -10.29 1.86 0.12
CA GLY A 286 -10.83 2.54 -1.05
C GLY A 286 -10.82 4.05 -0.92
N VAL A 287 -11.26 4.58 0.22
CA VAL A 287 -11.21 6.02 0.52
C VAL A 287 -9.77 6.55 0.43
N MET A 288 -8.81 5.85 1.03
CA MET A 288 -7.42 6.29 1.02
C MET A 288 -6.84 6.38 -0.40
N HIS A 289 -7.10 5.40 -1.25
CA HIS A 289 -6.66 5.44 -2.65
C HIS A 289 -7.50 6.39 -3.51
N GLN A 290 -8.76 6.66 -3.15
CA GLN A 290 -9.59 7.67 -3.83
C GLN A 290 -9.05 9.08 -3.62
N VAL A 291 -8.41 9.36 -2.48
CA VAL A 291 -7.67 10.63 -2.29
C VAL A 291 -6.44 10.67 -3.21
N GLY A 292 -5.81 9.54 -3.48
CA GLY A 292 -4.81 9.40 -4.54
C GLY A 292 -5.40 9.70 -5.92
N ASP A 293 -6.54 9.09 -6.27
CA ASP A 293 -7.25 9.34 -7.54
C ASP A 293 -7.60 10.83 -7.71
N LEU A 294 -8.09 11.47 -6.63
CA LEU A 294 -8.33 12.91 -6.58
C LEU A 294 -7.06 13.71 -6.93
N MET A 295 -5.91 13.32 -6.38
CA MET A 295 -4.65 14.03 -6.62
C MET A 295 -4.07 13.78 -8.01
N MET A 296 -4.27 12.58 -8.54
CA MET A 296 -3.89 12.22 -9.90
C MET A 296 -4.71 12.97 -10.95
N HIS A 297 -6.03 13.00 -10.78
CA HIS A 297 -6.98 13.48 -11.79
C HIS A 297 -7.54 14.87 -11.52
N ARG A 298 -7.30 15.42 -10.33
CA ARG A 298 -7.88 16.69 -9.85
C ARG A 298 -9.40 16.72 -9.92
N ASN A 299 -10.00 15.54 -9.73
CA ASN A 299 -11.42 15.32 -9.76
C ASN A 299 -11.77 14.18 -8.79
N ILE A 300 -12.59 14.48 -7.77
CA ILE A 300 -12.98 13.50 -6.75
C ILE A 300 -13.82 12.35 -7.32
N SER A 301 -14.51 12.58 -8.43
CA SER A 301 -15.35 11.60 -9.11
C SER A 301 -14.57 10.77 -10.14
N ALA A 302 -13.31 11.13 -10.42
CA ALA A 302 -12.44 10.34 -11.27
C ALA A 302 -11.79 9.20 -10.48
N GLY A 303 -11.19 8.24 -11.18
CA GLY A 303 -10.62 7.05 -10.55
C GLY A 303 -11.60 5.89 -10.45
N GLY A 304 -11.26 4.95 -9.59
CA GLY A 304 -12.10 3.77 -9.33
C GLY A 304 -11.78 3.07 -8.01
N SER A 305 -10.92 3.67 -7.18
CA SER A 305 -10.47 3.08 -5.92
C SER A 305 -11.64 2.83 -4.96
N ILE A 306 -12.57 3.79 -4.84
CA ILE A 306 -13.72 3.67 -3.95
C ILE A 306 -14.67 2.52 -4.32
N VAL A 307 -14.60 2.02 -5.56
CA VAL A 307 -15.37 0.87 -6.04
C VAL A 307 -14.55 -0.41 -5.94
N PHE A 308 -13.33 -0.40 -6.46
CA PHE A 308 -12.47 -1.59 -6.56
C PHE A 308 -12.17 -2.22 -5.21
N PHE A 309 -11.84 -1.43 -4.18
CA PHE A 309 -11.44 -1.99 -2.89
C PHE A 309 -12.62 -2.64 -2.15
N PRO A 310 -13.80 -2.00 -1.99
CA PRO A 310 -14.98 -2.67 -1.44
C PRO A 310 -15.39 -3.95 -2.19
N LEU A 311 -15.22 -4.00 -3.52
CA LEU A 311 -15.46 -5.22 -4.29
C LEU A 311 -14.62 -6.40 -3.79
N GLN A 312 -13.42 -6.18 -3.25
CA GLN A 312 -12.61 -7.27 -2.70
C GLN A 312 -13.27 -7.94 -1.49
N ALA A 313 -13.94 -7.18 -0.62
CA ALA A 313 -14.73 -7.74 0.48
C ALA A 313 -15.87 -8.61 -0.05
N PHE A 314 -16.56 -8.14 -1.11
CA PHE A 314 -17.60 -8.89 -1.78
C PHE A 314 -17.06 -10.18 -2.42
N GLY A 315 -15.93 -10.12 -3.11
CA GLY A 315 -15.23 -11.29 -3.66
C GLY A 315 -14.84 -12.31 -2.59
N ILE A 316 -14.37 -11.85 -1.43
CA ILE A 316 -14.05 -12.74 -0.29
C ILE A 316 -15.31 -13.41 0.29
N THR A 317 -16.47 -12.74 0.24
CA THR A 317 -17.75 -13.37 0.64
C THR A 317 -18.16 -14.44 -0.38
N LEU A 318 -18.07 -14.14 -1.69
CA LEU A 318 -18.38 -15.09 -2.77
C LEU A 318 -17.42 -16.29 -2.82
N GLU A 319 -16.16 -16.08 -2.44
CA GLU A 319 -15.12 -17.12 -2.42
C GLU A 319 -15.53 -18.35 -1.61
N SER A 320 -16.30 -18.16 -0.54
CA SER A 320 -16.83 -19.26 0.27
C SER A 320 -17.78 -20.16 -0.53
N ILE A 321 -18.50 -19.60 -1.49
CA ILE A 321 -19.39 -20.34 -2.41
C ILE A 321 -18.53 -21.11 -3.41
N VAL A 322 -17.57 -20.45 -4.07
CA VAL A 322 -16.71 -21.06 -5.10
C VAL A 322 -15.94 -22.27 -4.55
N ILE A 323 -15.32 -22.11 -3.38
CA ILE A 323 -14.59 -23.20 -2.72
C ILE A 323 -15.55 -24.23 -2.11
N GLY A 324 -16.72 -23.77 -1.64
CA GLY A 324 -17.76 -24.60 -1.03
C GLY A 324 -18.45 -25.55 -2.02
N CYS A 325 -18.50 -25.19 -3.31
CA CYS A 325 -19.05 -26.04 -4.37
C CYS A 325 -18.15 -27.24 -4.73
N LEU A 326 -16.88 -27.26 -4.29
CA LEU A 326 -15.98 -28.38 -4.55
C LEU A 326 -16.33 -29.58 -3.64
N PRO A 327 -16.52 -30.79 -4.19
CA PRO A 327 -16.78 -32.01 -3.41
C PRO A 327 -15.79 -32.18 -2.25
N LYS A 328 -16.25 -32.64 -1.09
CA LYS A 328 -15.37 -32.83 0.09
C LYS A 328 -14.15 -33.73 -0.23
N ALA A 329 -14.31 -34.69 -1.14
CA ALA A 329 -13.25 -35.58 -1.61
C ALA A 329 -12.24 -34.96 -2.59
N THR A 330 -12.45 -33.72 -3.04
CA THR A 330 -11.55 -33.04 -3.98
C THR A 330 -10.14 -32.91 -3.39
N PRO A 331 -9.09 -33.40 -4.08
CA PRO A 331 -7.71 -33.33 -3.61
C PRO A 331 -7.27 -31.89 -3.30
N GLY A 332 -6.41 -31.73 -2.30
CA GLY A 332 -5.95 -30.39 -1.85
C GLY A 332 -5.33 -29.55 -2.97
N TRP A 333 -4.50 -30.15 -3.82
CA TRP A 333 -3.88 -29.46 -4.94
C TRP A 333 -4.88 -28.96 -5.98
N VAL A 334 -5.99 -29.69 -6.20
CA VAL A 334 -7.09 -29.27 -7.09
C VAL A 334 -7.81 -28.06 -6.49
N ARG A 335 -8.10 -28.09 -5.17
CA ARG A 335 -8.70 -26.95 -4.46
C ARG A 335 -7.81 -25.71 -4.57
N THR A 336 -6.50 -25.87 -4.43
CA THR A 336 -5.53 -24.79 -4.62
C THR A 336 -5.50 -24.28 -6.05
N ALA A 337 -5.48 -25.16 -7.06
CA ALA A 337 -5.49 -24.77 -8.46
C ALA A 337 -6.77 -23.99 -8.84
N VAL A 338 -7.95 -24.50 -8.45
CA VAL A 338 -9.23 -23.80 -8.62
C VAL A 338 -9.22 -22.45 -7.92
N GLY A 339 -8.63 -22.37 -6.72
CA GLY A 339 -8.46 -21.13 -6.00
C GLY A 339 -7.62 -20.08 -6.74
N TYR A 340 -6.51 -20.48 -7.35
CA TYR A 340 -5.72 -19.58 -8.19
C TYR A 340 -6.48 -19.11 -9.43
N VAL A 341 -7.22 -20.00 -10.08
CA VAL A 341 -8.08 -19.64 -11.21
C VAL A 341 -9.16 -18.64 -10.77
N TRP A 342 -9.77 -18.85 -9.60
CA TRP A 342 -10.74 -17.92 -9.02
C TRP A 342 -10.13 -16.53 -8.79
N VAL A 343 -8.97 -16.45 -8.12
CA VAL A 343 -8.30 -15.18 -7.83
C VAL A 343 -7.90 -14.46 -9.12
N LEU A 344 -7.32 -15.17 -10.09
CA LEU A 344 -6.95 -14.58 -11.38
C LEU A 344 -8.18 -14.11 -12.15
N SER A 345 -9.26 -14.89 -12.17
CA SER A 345 -10.51 -14.52 -12.85
C SER A 345 -11.14 -13.28 -12.19
N TRP A 346 -11.14 -13.23 -10.86
CA TRP A 346 -11.65 -12.10 -10.09
C TRP A 346 -10.91 -10.81 -10.43
N PHE A 347 -9.58 -10.83 -10.40
CA PHE A 347 -8.78 -9.66 -10.76
C PHE A 347 -8.89 -9.33 -12.26
N THR A 348 -8.94 -10.31 -13.14
CA THR A 348 -9.15 -10.07 -14.60
C THR A 348 -10.48 -9.36 -14.89
N TRP A 349 -11.49 -9.58 -14.05
CA TRP A 349 -12.77 -8.92 -14.15
C TRP A 349 -12.78 -7.52 -13.51
N CYS A 350 -12.35 -7.38 -12.25
CA CYS A 350 -12.52 -6.12 -11.51
C CYS A 350 -11.33 -5.17 -11.53
N ALA A 351 -10.11 -5.64 -11.81
CA ALA A 351 -8.93 -4.77 -11.82
C ALA A 351 -9.00 -3.60 -12.82
N PRO A 352 -9.62 -3.71 -14.02
CA PRO A 352 -9.77 -2.56 -14.92
C PRO A 352 -10.37 -1.32 -14.25
N ILE A 353 -11.30 -1.50 -13.31
CA ILE A 353 -11.94 -0.41 -12.54
C ILE A 353 -10.87 0.46 -11.83
N TYR A 354 -9.81 -0.16 -11.32
CA TYR A 354 -8.74 0.53 -10.61
C TYR A 354 -7.55 0.87 -11.52
N VAL A 355 -7.21 -0.04 -12.43
CA VAL A 355 -5.99 0.05 -13.23
C VAL A 355 -6.15 1.04 -14.38
N ASP A 356 -7.30 1.07 -15.05
CA ASP A 356 -7.49 1.96 -16.21
C ASP A 356 -7.35 3.44 -15.82
N PRO A 357 -7.95 3.95 -14.73
CA PRO A 357 -7.71 5.32 -14.32
C PRO A 357 -6.24 5.63 -14.05
N LEU A 358 -5.48 4.71 -13.43
CA LEU A 358 -4.04 4.89 -13.22
C LEU A 358 -3.28 4.99 -14.55
N LEU A 359 -3.61 4.15 -15.53
CA LEU A 359 -3.00 4.16 -16.85
C LEU A 359 -3.35 5.45 -17.62
N GLN A 360 -4.60 5.90 -17.55
CA GLN A 360 -5.03 7.19 -18.09
C GLN A 360 -4.41 8.38 -17.35
N GLY A 361 -4.06 8.19 -16.08
CA GLY A 361 -3.25 9.11 -15.29
C GLY A 361 -1.76 9.02 -15.62
N GLY A 362 -1.35 8.22 -16.60
CA GLY A 362 0.02 8.12 -17.08
C GLY A 362 0.94 7.28 -16.21
N LEU A 363 0.42 6.26 -15.51
CA LEU A 363 1.22 5.35 -14.69
C LEU A 363 2.48 4.81 -15.41
N LEU A 364 2.33 4.42 -16.68
CA LEU A 364 3.45 3.98 -17.51
C LEU A 364 4.17 5.18 -18.18
N ASP A 365 3.41 6.08 -18.81
CA ASP A 365 3.94 7.16 -19.66
C ASP A 365 4.75 8.23 -18.91
N ASN A 366 4.44 8.44 -17.63
CA ASN A 366 5.16 9.34 -16.72
C ASN A 366 6.25 8.63 -15.91
N GLY A 367 6.48 7.33 -16.17
CA GLY A 367 7.54 6.54 -15.57
C GLY A 367 8.91 6.79 -16.20
N PRO A 368 10.00 6.23 -15.61
CA PRO A 368 11.33 6.29 -16.19
C PRO A 368 11.36 5.56 -17.55
N ARG A 369 12.01 6.19 -18.54
CA ARG A 369 12.01 5.74 -19.95
C ARG A 369 13.27 4.99 -20.38
N PHE A 370 14.25 4.81 -19.51
CA PHE A 370 15.45 4.05 -19.86
C PHE A 370 15.14 2.55 -19.77
N SER A 371 15.45 1.78 -20.82
CA SER A 371 15.26 0.34 -20.84
C SER A 371 16.50 -0.43 -21.31
N LEU A 372 16.99 -1.33 -20.45
CA LEU A 372 18.08 -2.25 -20.78
C LEU A 372 17.60 -3.35 -21.72
N THR A 373 16.43 -3.92 -21.45
CA THR A 373 15.84 -5.00 -22.24
C THR A 373 15.56 -4.54 -23.67
N SER A 374 14.95 -3.36 -23.85
CA SER A 374 14.68 -2.81 -25.18
C SER A 374 15.98 -2.42 -25.90
N GLY A 375 16.96 -1.86 -25.18
CA GLY A 375 18.29 -1.57 -25.70
C GLY A 375 19.03 -2.81 -26.20
N LEU A 376 19.02 -3.90 -25.43
CA LEU A 376 19.69 -5.15 -25.79
C LEU A 376 18.97 -5.93 -26.89
N LEU A 377 17.64 -5.96 -26.89
CA LEU A 377 16.85 -6.73 -27.87
C LEU A 377 16.63 -6.00 -29.19
N LYS A 378 16.48 -4.67 -29.15
CA LYS A 378 16.07 -3.85 -30.31
C LYS A 378 17.01 -2.69 -30.62
N GLY A 379 18.00 -2.39 -29.78
CA GLY A 379 18.81 -1.17 -29.86
C GLY A 379 18.11 0.09 -29.34
N GLU A 380 16.92 -0.05 -28.76
CA GLU A 380 16.07 1.06 -28.30
C GLU A 380 16.24 1.30 -26.79
N TRP A 381 17.28 2.06 -26.41
CA TRP A 381 17.58 2.36 -25.00
C TRP A 381 16.56 3.30 -24.33
N VAL A 382 15.81 4.05 -25.14
CA VAL A 382 14.75 4.95 -24.69
C VAL A 382 13.51 4.70 -25.57
N PRO A 383 12.61 3.79 -25.17
CA PRO A 383 11.39 3.50 -25.92
C PRO A 383 10.55 4.77 -26.09
N GLN A 384 10.11 5.03 -27.32
CA GLN A 384 9.23 6.16 -27.62
C GLN A 384 7.78 5.75 -27.35
N PRO A 385 6.94 6.61 -26.74
CA PRO A 385 5.54 6.31 -26.59
C PRO A 385 4.93 6.06 -27.97
N ALA A 386 4.12 5.03 -28.12
CA ALA A 386 3.29 4.91 -29.30
C ALA A 386 2.33 6.11 -29.34
N THR A 387 2.44 6.95 -30.36
CA THR A 387 1.52 8.06 -30.59
C THR A 387 0.18 7.52 -31.04
N TYR A 388 -0.66 7.10 -30.10
CA TYR A 388 -2.05 6.82 -30.39
C TYR A 388 -2.74 8.18 -30.59
N SER A 389 -3.01 8.55 -31.84
CA SER A 389 -3.76 9.77 -32.12
C SER A 389 -5.12 9.67 -31.43
N THR A 390 -5.37 10.52 -30.44
CA THR A 390 -6.70 10.79 -29.92
C THR A 390 -7.55 11.33 -31.06
N LYS A 391 -8.24 10.44 -31.79
CA LYS A 391 -9.48 10.80 -32.47
C LYS A 391 -10.52 10.88 -31.37
N ILE A 392 -10.62 12.06 -30.78
CA ILE A 392 -11.76 12.45 -29.94
C ILE A 392 -12.99 12.39 -30.86
N PHE A 393 -13.93 11.51 -30.56
CA PHE A 393 -15.30 11.58 -31.05
C PHE A 393 -16.19 12.11 -29.93
#